data_AF-A0A2B7ZWP2-F1
#
_entry.id   AF-A0A2B7ZWP2-F1
#
_cell.length_a   1.000
_cell.length_b   1.000
_cell.length_c   1.000
_cell.angle_alpha   90.00
_cell.angle_beta   90.00
_cell.angle_gamma   90.00
#
_symmetry.space_group_name_H-M   'P 1'
#
loop_
_entity.id
_entity.type
_entity.pdbx_description
1 polymer ?
#
loop_
_entity_poly.entity_id
_entity_poly.type
_entity_poly.pdbx_seq_one_letter_code
_entity_poly.pdbx_strand_id
1 'polypeptide(L)'
;MPGHKQSQWDRPLLNEVLSSLEERLQDPYDQARIKASQSSHASDWLHALPISARGLRLDDETVRVAVGLRLGVAICEPHVCACGAQVSSRGAHGLSCSLGFGRQARHSNVNDIIHRSLNRAGIPAIKEPSGLTRSDGKRPDGQTLIPWNDGRTLLWDATVVDTVAASYITETAAAAGGAAEIAATRKHAKYSELERRYTVVPVAVETFGPINREGLAFLTETGSRLCRTTGDARETSLLFQSLSVTIQRFNAVAFQGTMSKLSGSNERRSPSQDRFNDNVYDDSWYNNNNANFYSRFPSHIHVHICSYCTK
;
A
#
# COMPACT_ATOMS: atom_id res chain seq x y z
N MET A 1 -30.72 -24.28 12.39
CA MET A 1 -29.43 -25.01 12.36
C MET A 1 -28.34 -23.98 12.11
N PRO A 2 -27.40 -23.72 13.04
CA PRO A 2 -26.25 -22.89 12.71
C PRO A 2 -25.46 -23.62 11.61
N GLY A 3 -25.34 -23.01 10.44
CA GLY A 3 -24.66 -23.64 9.30
C GLY A 3 -23.23 -23.98 9.67
N HIS A 4 -22.84 -25.24 9.49
CA HIS A 4 -21.47 -25.71 9.63
C HIS A 4 -20.58 -24.89 8.68
N LYS A 5 -19.82 -23.94 9.23
CA LYS A 5 -18.81 -23.21 8.45
C LYS A 5 -17.52 -24.00 8.50
N GLN A 6 -17.05 -24.49 7.35
CA GLN A 6 -15.76 -25.21 7.23
C GLN A 6 -14.62 -24.49 7.98
N SER A 7 -14.61 -23.16 7.94
CA SER A 7 -13.64 -22.31 8.65
C SER A 7 -13.57 -22.55 10.17
N GLN A 8 -14.64 -23.03 10.81
CA GLN A 8 -14.63 -23.33 12.25
C GLN A 8 -13.87 -24.63 12.56
N TRP A 9 -13.85 -25.58 11.62
CA TRP A 9 -13.13 -26.84 11.74
C TRP A 9 -11.65 -26.69 11.38
N ASP A 10 -11.34 -25.83 10.41
CA ASP A 10 -9.96 -25.61 9.97
C ASP A 10 -9.18 -24.74 10.96
N ARG A 11 -9.87 -23.82 11.66
CA ARG A 11 -9.24 -22.80 12.51
C ARG A 11 -8.32 -23.37 13.61
N PRO A 12 -8.66 -24.43 14.36
CA PRO A 12 -7.75 -25.02 15.34
C PRO A 12 -6.45 -25.52 14.70
N LEU A 13 -6.54 -26.24 13.57
CA LEU A 13 -5.37 -26.77 12.86
C LEU A 13 -4.51 -25.63 12.28
N LEU A 14 -5.15 -24.62 11.69
CA LEU A 14 -4.43 -23.45 11.17
C LEU A 14 -3.71 -22.69 12.27
N ASN A 15 -4.32 -22.54 13.44
CA ASN A 15 -3.69 -21.91 14.59
C ASN A 15 -2.49 -22.71 15.09
N GLU A 16 -2.60 -24.04 15.18
CA GLU A 16 -1.48 -24.91 15.58
C GLU A 16 -0.30 -24.83 14.61
N VAL A 17 -0.58 -24.90 13.30
CA VAL A 17 0.42 -24.74 12.25
C VAL A 17 1.07 -23.36 12.33
N LEU A 18 0.28 -22.31 12.56
CA LEU A 18 0.78 -20.95 12.67
C LEU A 18 1.68 -20.77 13.90
N SER A 19 1.28 -21.26 15.07
CA SER A 19 2.10 -21.21 16.28
C SER A 19 3.42 -21.98 16.09
N SER A 20 3.37 -23.17 15.49
CA SER A 20 4.58 -23.93 15.17
C SER A 20 5.50 -23.20 14.18
N LEU A 21 4.93 -22.51 13.19
CA LEU A 21 5.69 -21.66 12.27
C LEU A 21 6.35 -20.51 13.04
N GLU A 22 5.60 -19.76 13.85
CA GLU A 22 6.11 -18.60 14.60
C GLU A 22 7.24 -18.98 15.56
N GLU A 23 7.15 -20.12 16.25
CA GLU A 23 8.20 -20.63 17.14
C GLU A 23 9.50 -20.98 16.37
N ARG A 24 9.36 -21.44 15.13
CA ARG A 24 10.50 -21.85 14.29
C ARG A 24 11.17 -20.70 13.55
N LEU A 25 10.51 -19.56 13.39
CA LEU A 25 11.03 -18.41 12.66
C LEU A 25 12.10 -17.69 13.49
N GLN A 26 13.35 -17.78 13.04
CA GLN A 26 14.49 -17.09 13.66
C GLN A 26 14.90 -15.82 12.88
N ASP A 27 14.61 -15.76 11.57
CA ASP A 27 14.92 -14.58 10.74
C ASP A 27 13.89 -13.47 11.00
N PRO A 28 14.31 -12.28 11.48
CA PRO A 28 13.42 -11.13 11.67
C PRO A 28 12.64 -10.76 10.40
N TYR A 29 13.22 -10.98 9.23
CA TYR A 29 12.54 -10.78 7.94
C TYR A 29 11.27 -11.62 7.82
N ASP A 30 11.38 -12.92 8.14
CA ASP A 30 10.25 -13.84 8.02
C ASP A 30 9.23 -13.64 9.14
N GLN A 31 9.69 -13.29 10.35
CA GLN A 31 8.80 -12.88 11.44
C GLN A 31 7.95 -11.66 11.05
N ALA A 32 8.58 -10.61 10.52
CA ALA A 32 7.89 -9.40 10.08
C ALA A 32 6.87 -9.69 8.96
N ARG A 33 7.27 -10.47 7.95
CA ARG A 33 6.42 -10.86 6.82
C ARG A 33 5.17 -11.64 7.26
N ILE A 34 5.35 -12.64 8.12
CA ILE A 34 4.24 -13.48 8.58
C ILE A 34 3.29 -12.68 9.46
N LYS A 35 3.81 -11.90 10.41
CA LYS A 35 2.98 -11.01 11.25
C LYS A 35 2.21 -9.99 10.42
N ALA A 36 2.87 -9.37 9.44
CA ALA A 36 2.20 -8.41 8.55
C ALA A 36 1.05 -9.07 7.76
N SER A 37 1.25 -10.30 7.29
CA SER A 37 0.25 -11.06 6.52
C SER A 37 -0.99 -11.45 7.33
N GLN A 38 -0.84 -11.60 8.65
CA GLN A 38 -1.93 -11.89 9.58
C GLN A 38 -2.73 -10.64 9.98
N SER A 39 -2.18 -9.45 9.75
CA SER A 39 -2.85 -8.22 10.16
C SER A 39 -4.17 -8.00 9.40
N SER A 40 -5.13 -7.39 10.08
CA SER A 40 -6.41 -7.02 9.49
C SER A 40 -6.21 -6.17 8.23
N HIS A 41 -6.98 -6.45 7.18
CA HIS A 41 -6.96 -5.75 5.89
C HIS A 41 -5.69 -5.90 5.03
N ALA A 42 -4.61 -6.52 5.53
CA ALA A 42 -3.40 -6.73 4.73
C ALA A 42 -3.63 -7.66 3.52
N SER A 43 -4.65 -8.49 3.58
CA SER A 43 -4.96 -9.52 2.57
C SER A 43 -6.21 -9.23 1.75
N ASP A 44 -6.85 -8.06 1.93
CA ASP A 44 -8.14 -7.77 1.30
C ASP A 44 -8.09 -7.79 -0.23
N TRP A 45 -6.90 -7.56 -0.82
CA TRP A 45 -6.68 -7.70 -2.26
C TRP A 45 -7.00 -9.11 -2.81
N LEU A 46 -6.87 -10.17 -1.99
CA LEU A 46 -7.25 -11.54 -2.36
C LEU A 46 -8.77 -11.73 -2.48
N HIS A 47 -9.55 -10.84 -1.86
CA HIS A 47 -11.01 -10.86 -1.85
C HIS A 47 -11.62 -9.83 -2.82
N ALA A 48 -10.79 -9.04 -3.49
CA ALA A 48 -11.23 -8.03 -4.45
C ALA A 48 -11.61 -8.68 -5.78
N LEU A 49 -12.76 -8.29 -6.34
CA LEU A 49 -13.14 -8.72 -7.69
C LEU A 49 -12.22 -8.03 -8.72
N PRO A 50 -11.65 -8.77 -9.71
CA PRO A 50 -10.67 -8.23 -10.67
C PRO A 50 -11.32 -7.38 -11.76
N ILE A 51 -11.78 -6.18 -11.37
CA ILE A 51 -12.51 -5.23 -12.24
C ILE A 51 -11.56 -4.14 -12.73
N SER A 52 -11.19 -4.19 -14.02
CA SER A 52 -10.23 -3.24 -14.62
C SER A 52 -10.72 -1.80 -14.57
N ALA A 53 -11.99 -1.56 -14.89
CA ALA A 53 -12.60 -0.22 -14.89
C ALA A 53 -12.61 0.46 -13.50
N ARG A 54 -12.40 -0.30 -12.43
CA ARG A 54 -12.29 0.20 -11.05
C ARG A 54 -10.84 0.21 -10.55
N GLY A 55 -9.88 -0.14 -11.40
CA GLY A 55 -8.49 -0.32 -11.00
C GLY A 55 -8.30 -1.44 -9.99
N LEU A 56 -9.16 -2.48 -9.98
CA LEU A 56 -9.07 -3.60 -9.03
C LEU A 56 -8.37 -4.84 -9.60
N ARG A 57 -8.20 -4.91 -10.93
CA ARG A 57 -7.48 -6.01 -11.57
C ARG A 57 -5.97 -5.89 -11.35
N LEU A 58 -5.36 -6.94 -10.81
CA LEU A 58 -3.92 -7.15 -10.80
C LEU A 58 -3.58 -8.09 -11.96
N ASP A 59 -2.49 -7.81 -12.68
CA ASP A 59 -1.94 -8.75 -13.67
C ASP A 59 -1.18 -9.91 -13.00
N ASP A 60 -0.90 -10.96 -13.77
CA ASP A 60 -0.28 -12.18 -13.28
C ASP A 60 1.08 -11.92 -12.62
N GLU A 61 1.86 -11.00 -13.17
CA GLU A 61 3.17 -10.63 -12.63
C GLU A 61 3.04 -9.90 -11.29
N THR A 62 2.07 -9.01 -11.16
CA THR A 62 1.74 -8.32 -9.92
C THR A 62 1.28 -9.30 -8.85
N VAL A 63 0.45 -10.28 -9.21
CA VAL A 63 0.03 -11.35 -8.29
C VAL A 63 1.23 -12.20 -7.89
N ARG A 64 2.09 -12.61 -8.84
CA ARG A 64 3.31 -13.37 -8.57
C ARG A 64 4.23 -12.66 -7.58
N VAL A 65 4.46 -11.36 -7.78
CA VAL A 65 5.28 -10.54 -6.88
C VAL A 65 4.62 -10.39 -5.51
N ALA A 66 3.34 -10.06 -5.44
CA ALA A 66 2.62 -9.90 -4.18
C ALA A 66 2.60 -11.19 -3.34
N VAL A 67 2.32 -12.34 -3.97
CA VAL A 67 2.37 -13.66 -3.33
C VAL A 67 3.80 -14.01 -2.96
N GLY A 68 4.77 -13.78 -3.84
CA GLY A 68 6.15 -14.15 -3.59
C GLY A 68 6.80 -13.37 -2.46
N LEU A 69 6.58 -12.05 -2.40
CA LEU A 69 6.97 -11.20 -1.27
C LEU A 69 6.32 -11.70 0.03
N ARG A 70 5.05 -12.11 -0.04
CA ARG A 70 4.29 -12.62 1.10
C ARG A 70 4.71 -14.00 1.56
N LEU A 71 5.18 -14.87 0.67
CA LEU A 71 5.67 -16.21 1.01
C LEU A 71 7.17 -16.22 1.36
N GLY A 72 7.90 -15.15 1.03
CA GLY A 72 9.34 -15.06 1.26
C GLY A 72 10.17 -15.89 0.28
N VAL A 73 9.59 -16.28 -0.85
CA VAL A 73 10.24 -17.10 -1.88
C VAL A 73 11.10 -16.24 -2.82
N ALA A 74 12.01 -16.87 -3.55
CA ALA A 74 12.78 -16.20 -4.59
C ALA A 74 11.83 -15.76 -5.72
N ILE A 75 11.83 -14.47 -6.04
CA ILE A 75 10.99 -13.86 -7.09
C ILE A 75 11.81 -13.25 -8.23
N CYS A 76 13.12 -13.13 -8.07
CA CYS A 76 14.04 -12.70 -9.12
C CYS A 76 15.44 -13.30 -8.91
N GLU A 77 16.27 -13.23 -9.95
CA GLU A 77 17.71 -13.42 -9.79
C GLU A 77 18.33 -12.22 -9.06
N PRO A 78 19.35 -12.44 -8.21
CA PRO A 78 20.11 -11.35 -7.61
C PRO A 78 20.69 -10.42 -8.70
N HIS A 79 20.57 -9.12 -8.50
CA HIS A 79 21.02 -8.11 -9.47
C HIS A 79 21.39 -6.79 -8.80
N VAL A 80 22.01 -5.89 -9.56
CA VAL A 80 22.34 -4.54 -9.08
C VAL A 80 21.24 -3.58 -9.50
N CYS A 81 20.59 -2.95 -8.52
CA CYS A 81 19.61 -1.89 -8.76
C CYS A 81 20.30 -0.65 -9.34
N ALA A 82 19.56 0.19 -10.06
CA ALA A 82 20.08 1.45 -10.58
C ALA A 82 20.58 2.43 -9.48
N CYS A 83 20.18 2.25 -8.22
CA CYS A 83 20.74 2.97 -7.08
C CYS A 83 22.11 2.45 -6.59
N GLY A 84 22.62 1.38 -7.21
CA GLY A 84 23.88 0.73 -6.85
C GLY A 84 23.75 -0.36 -5.76
N ALA A 85 22.59 -0.51 -5.13
CA ALA A 85 22.37 -1.55 -4.13
C ALA A 85 22.24 -2.95 -4.75
N GLN A 86 22.75 -3.96 -4.03
CA GLN A 86 22.52 -5.36 -4.37
C GLN A 86 21.09 -5.77 -3.98
N VAL A 87 20.35 -6.29 -4.95
CA VAL A 87 19.01 -6.84 -4.77
C VAL A 87 19.15 -8.34 -4.60
N SER A 88 18.67 -8.88 -3.49
CA SER A 88 18.62 -10.32 -3.25
C SER A 88 17.48 -10.97 -4.05
N SER A 89 17.48 -12.30 -4.11
CA SER A 89 16.41 -13.06 -4.78
C SER A 89 15.02 -12.86 -4.17
N ARG A 90 14.94 -12.39 -2.92
CA ARG A 90 13.68 -12.01 -2.25
C ARG A 90 13.04 -10.75 -2.85
N GLY A 91 13.79 -9.92 -3.59
CA GLY A 91 13.26 -8.79 -4.36
C GLY A 91 12.68 -7.61 -3.57
N ALA A 92 12.80 -7.58 -2.24
CA ALA A 92 12.18 -6.54 -1.42
C ALA A 92 12.80 -5.13 -1.54
N HIS A 93 14.01 -5.01 -2.11
CA HIS A 93 14.74 -3.73 -2.18
C HIS A 93 13.93 -2.59 -2.80
N GLY A 94 13.13 -2.87 -3.84
CA GLY A 94 12.34 -1.85 -4.53
C GLY A 94 11.35 -1.13 -3.61
N LEU A 95 10.90 -1.77 -2.53
CA LEU A 95 9.88 -1.25 -1.63
C LEU A 95 10.30 0.04 -0.91
N SER A 96 11.60 0.20 -0.64
CA SER A 96 12.21 1.36 0.03
C SER A 96 13.22 2.14 -0.83
N CYS A 97 13.52 1.67 -2.03
CA CYS A 97 14.50 2.33 -2.91
C CYS A 97 14.10 3.77 -3.24
N SER A 98 15.02 4.72 -3.02
CA SER A 98 14.80 6.15 -3.27
C SER A 98 14.81 6.52 -4.76
N LEU A 99 15.58 5.79 -5.57
CA LEU A 99 15.60 5.92 -7.04
C LEU A 99 14.61 4.97 -7.73
N GLY A 100 13.94 4.11 -6.96
CA GLY A 100 12.97 3.17 -7.48
C GLY A 100 11.69 3.86 -7.93
N PHE A 101 11.12 3.37 -9.02
CA PHE A 101 9.77 3.74 -9.45
C PHE A 101 8.73 3.20 -8.45
N GLY A 102 7.48 3.66 -8.53
CA GLY A 102 6.40 3.09 -7.73
C GLY A 102 6.27 3.60 -6.28
N ARG A 103 7.34 3.94 -5.55
CA ARG A 103 7.22 4.44 -4.16
C ARG A 103 6.35 5.69 -4.05
N GLN A 104 6.63 6.70 -4.88
CA GLN A 104 5.84 7.94 -4.90
C GLN A 104 4.43 7.72 -5.47
N ALA A 105 4.31 6.89 -6.51
CA ALA A 105 3.02 6.55 -7.08
C ALA A 105 2.12 5.82 -6.07
N ARG A 106 2.70 4.93 -5.24
CA ARG A 106 2.02 4.22 -4.15
C ARG A 106 1.44 5.20 -3.14
N HIS A 107 2.25 6.14 -2.65
CA HIS A 107 1.80 7.18 -1.73
C HIS A 107 0.68 8.03 -2.35
N SER A 108 0.88 8.55 -3.56
CA SER A 108 -0.11 9.38 -4.26
C SER A 108 -1.45 8.65 -4.42
N ASN A 109 -1.43 7.40 -4.86
CA ASN A 109 -2.66 6.64 -5.10
C ASN A 109 -3.38 6.28 -3.79
N VAL A 110 -2.64 5.96 -2.72
CA VAL A 110 -3.23 5.78 -1.38
C VAL A 110 -3.90 7.08 -0.93
N ASN A 111 -3.23 8.22 -1.09
CA ASN A 111 -3.78 9.53 -0.77
C ASN A 111 -5.05 9.84 -1.60
N ASP A 112 -5.04 9.54 -2.90
CA ASP A 112 -6.19 9.74 -3.79
C ASP A 112 -7.38 8.85 -3.44
N ILE A 113 -7.15 7.65 -2.91
CA ILE A 113 -8.23 6.80 -2.39
C ILE A 113 -8.86 7.42 -1.15
N ILE A 114 -8.05 7.91 -0.20
CA ILE A 114 -8.55 8.58 1.02
C ILE A 114 -9.37 9.82 0.64
N HIS A 115 -8.80 10.69 -0.21
CA HIS A 115 -9.45 11.92 -0.65
C HIS A 115 -10.79 11.66 -1.35
N ARG A 116 -10.83 10.72 -2.31
CA ARG A 116 -12.07 10.35 -3.00
C ARG A 116 -13.09 9.72 -2.06
N SER A 117 -12.64 8.93 -1.08
CA SER A 117 -13.52 8.28 -0.12
C SER A 117 -14.19 9.29 0.82
N LEU A 118 -13.46 10.29 1.30
CA LEU A 118 -14.03 11.40 2.07
C LEU A 118 -15.10 12.15 1.26
N ASN A 119 -14.79 12.52 0.02
CA ASN A 119 -15.75 13.24 -0.83
C ASN A 119 -17.00 12.40 -1.13
N ARG A 120 -16.83 11.11 -1.45
CA ARG A 120 -17.95 10.17 -1.65
C ARG A 120 -18.78 9.95 -0.37
N ALA A 121 -18.16 10.10 0.81
CA ALA A 121 -18.85 10.04 2.09
C ALA A 121 -19.65 11.31 2.40
N GLY A 122 -19.64 12.32 1.52
CA GLY A 122 -20.28 13.61 1.76
C GLY A 122 -19.45 14.55 2.65
N ILE A 123 -18.13 14.33 2.72
CA ILE A 123 -17.20 15.17 3.49
C ILE A 123 -16.28 15.87 2.49
N PRO A 124 -16.59 17.14 2.14
CA PRO A 124 -15.76 17.90 1.22
C PRO A 124 -14.34 17.99 1.76
N ALA A 125 -13.37 17.60 0.95
CA ALA A 125 -11.96 17.58 1.32
C ALA A 125 -11.09 18.11 0.18
N ILE A 126 -9.99 18.77 0.53
CA ILE A 126 -8.98 19.29 -0.41
C ILE A 126 -7.66 18.57 -0.20
N LYS A 127 -6.90 18.40 -1.28
CA LYS A 127 -5.52 17.93 -1.21
C LYS A 127 -4.58 19.11 -1.02
N GLU A 128 -3.49 18.85 -0.31
CA GLU A 128 -2.39 19.78 -0.13
C GLU A 128 -2.80 21.21 0.32
N PRO A 129 -3.44 21.35 1.49
CA PRO A 129 -3.82 22.65 2.03
C PRO A 129 -2.61 23.58 2.22
N SER A 130 -2.77 24.84 1.82
CA SER A 130 -1.81 25.91 2.06
C SER A 130 -2.22 26.80 3.23
N GLY A 131 -1.24 27.45 3.89
CA GLY A 131 -1.53 28.48 4.90
C GLY A 131 -1.90 27.95 6.29
N LEU A 132 -1.64 26.66 6.58
CA LEU A 132 -1.91 26.07 7.90
C LEU A 132 -0.98 26.62 8.99
N THR A 133 0.26 26.93 8.63
CA THR A 133 1.30 27.47 9.52
C THR A 133 1.83 28.79 8.97
N ARG A 134 2.34 29.66 9.84
CA ARG A 134 2.92 30.95 9.45
C ARG A 134 4.39 30.86 9.03
N SER A 135 5.13 29.86 9.52
CA SER A 135 6.60 29.79 9.42
C SER A 135 7.15 28.56 8.70
N ASP A 136 6.50 27.40 8.82
CA ASP A 136 7.18 26.12 8.56
C ASP A 136 6.82 25.47 7.21
N GLY A 137 5.94 26.07 6.42
CA GLY A 137 5.54 25.52 5.11
C GLY A 137 4.93 24.10 5.19
N LYS A 138 4.57 23.64 6.39
CA LYS A 138 4.02 22.30 6.64
C LYS A 138 2.75 22.11 5.84
N ARG A 139 2.77 21.07 4.99
CA ARG A 139 1.72 20.74 4.04
C ARG A 139 1.38 19.26 4.23
N PRO A 140 0.34 18.94 5.01
CA PRO A 140 -0.20 17.58 5.05
C PRO A 140 -0.83 17.25 3.70
N ASP A 141 -1.05 15.96 3.44
CA ASP A 141 -1.62 15.48 2.18
C ASP A 141 -3.04 15.99 1.92
N GLY A 142 -3.83 16.26 2.96
CA GLY A 142 -5.11 16.92 2.77
C GLY A 142 -5.83 17.39 4.04
N GLN A 143 -6.94 18.08 3.81
CA GLN A 143 -7.78 18.70 4.84
C GLN A 143 -9.27 18.55 4.53
N THR A 144 -10.11 18.31 5.54
CA THR A 144 -11.57 18.42 5.40
C THR A 144 -12.02 19.87 5.51
N LEU A 145 -12.98 20.27 4.67
CA LEU A 145 -13.54 21.63 4.68
C LEU A 145 -14.61 21.83 5.76
N ILE A 146 -15.14 20.72 6.28
CA ILE A 146 -16.09 20.70 7.40
C ILE A 146 -15.47 20.00 8.62
N PRO A 147 -15.97 20.28 9.83
CA PRO A 147 -15.52 19.59 11.04
C PRO A 147 -15.62 18.06 10.91
N TRP A 148 -14.57 17.37 11.31
CA TRP A 148 -14.50 15.91 11.36
C TRP A 148 -14.96 15.37 12.70
N ASN A 149 -14.41 15.93 13.79
CA ASN A 149 -14.80 15.66 15.18
C ASN A 149 -14.50 16.88 16.08
N ASP A 150 -15.23 17.03 17.19
CA ASP A 150 -15.04 18.08 18.19
C ASP A 150 -15.05 19.53 17.63
N GLY A 151 -15.80 19.77 16.55
CA GLY A 151 -15.80 21.06 15.86
C GLY A 151 -14.50 21.39 15.10
N ARG A 152 -13.51 20.50 15.07
CA ARG A 152 -12.23 20.67 14.37
C ARG A 152 -12.26 20.00 13.01
N THR A 153 -11.63 20.64 12.02
CA THR A 153 -11.38 20.02 10.71
C THR A 153 -10.26 18.98 10.83
N LEU A 154 -10.32 17.95 9.98
CA LEU A 154 -9.31 16.91 9.89
C LEU A 154 -8.16 17.36 8.99
N LEU A 155 -6.93 17.07 9.40
CA LEU A 155 -5.75 17.02 8.55
C LEU A 155 -5.28 15.57 8.48
N TRP A 156 -5.22 14.97 7.30
CA TRP A 156 -4.64 13.65 7.14
C TRP A 156 -3.31 13.73 6.40
N ASP A 157 -2.41 12.82 6.75
CA ASP A 157 -1.12 12.68 6.07
C ASP A 157 -0.82 11.20 5.86
N ALA A 158 -0.87 10.75 4.61
CA ALA A 158 -0.61 9.38 4.26
C ALA A 158 0.90 9.13 4.20
N THR A 159 1.32 7.92 4.56
CA THR A 159 2.70 7.49 4.37
C THR A 159 2.73 6.00 4.15
N VAL A 160 3.59 5.54 3.25
CA VAL A 160 3.81 4.11 3.01
C VAL A 160 5.23 3.75 3.37
N VAL A 161 5.40 2.86 4.34
CA VAL A 161 6.70 2.44 4.89
C VAL A 161 6.99 0.99 4.56
N ASP A 162 8.24 0.67 4.28
CA ASP A 162 8.67 -0.68 3.94
C ASP A 162 8.69 -1.57 5.19
N THR A 163 7.85 -2.62 5.19
CA THR A 163 7.74 -3.60 6.28
C THR A 163 9.09 -4.25 6.60
N VAL A 164 9.93 -4.49 5.60
CA VAL A 164 11.19 -5.25 5.76
C VAL A 164 12.43 -4.38 5.60
N ALA A 165 12.27 -3.06 5.68
CA ALA A 165 13.41 -2.14 5.69
C ALA A 165 14.29 -2.40 6.92
N ALA A 166 15.61 -2.35 6.71
CA ALA A 166 16.60 -2.60 7.76
C ALA A 166 16.41 -1.72 9.01
N SER A 167 15.91 -0.49 8.83
CA SER A 167 15.66 0.46 9.93
C SER A 167 14.42 0.17 10.77
N TYR A 168 13.54 -0.73 10.33
CA TYR A 168 12.27 -1.05 11.01
C TYR A 168 12.09 -2.55 11.26
N ILE A 169 13.07 -3.37 10.88
CA ILE A 169 12.89 -4.82 10.89
C ILE A 169 12.72 -5.36 12.30
N THR A 170 13.39 -4.76 13.29
CA THR A 170 13.25 -5.14 14.70
C THR A 170 11.82 -4.93 15.19
N GLU A 171 11.22 -3.79 14.87
CA GLU A 171 9.88 -3.43 15.34
C GLU A 171 8.78 -4.18 14.60
N THR A 172 8.93 -4.38 13.29
CA THR A 172 7.98 -5.16 12.49
C THR A 172 8.05 -6.65 12.78
N ALA A 173 9.25 -7.17 13.09
CA ALA A 173 9.42 -8.53 13.58
C ALA A 173 8.80 -8.71 14.98
N ALA A 174 8.80 -7.68 15.83
CA ALA A 174 8.15 -7.72 17.13
C ALA A 174 6.61 -7.67 17.01
N ALA A 175 6.07 -6.73 16.22
CA ALA A 175 4.64 -6.54 16.04
C ALA A 175 4.29 -6.09 14.62
N ALA A 176 3.22 -6.66 14.05
CA ALA A 176 2.67 -6.21 12.78
C ALA A 176 2.28 -4.71 12.87
N GLY A 177 2.67 -3.91 11.87
CA GLY A 177 2.41 -2.47 11.91
C GLY A 177 3.44 -1.67 12.70
N GLY A 178 4.50 -2.28 13.24
CA GLY A 178 5.54 -1.58 14.00
C GLY A 178 6.18 -0.41 13.24
N ALA A 179 6.44 -0.57 11.94
CA ALA A 179 6.96 0.53 11.11
C ALA A 179 5.90 1.62 10.90
N ALA A 180 4.64 1.22 10.70
CA ALA A 180 3.53 2.15 10.54
C ALA A 180 3.31 2.99 11.80
N GLU A 181 3.39 2.42 13.00
CA GLU A 181 3.27 3.14 14.27
C GLU A 181 4.40 4.15 14.50
N ILE A 182 5.64 3.76 14.19
CA ILE A 182 6.78 4.70 14.24
C ILE A 182 6.56 5.85 13.25
N ALA A 183 6.12 5.55 12.03
CA ALA A 183 5.86 6.56 11.02
C ALA A 183 4.74 7.52 11.46
N ALA A 184 3.67 7.00 12.06
CA ALA A 184 2.58 7.81 12.62
C ALA A 184 3.08 8.74 13.74
N THR A 185 3.89 8.23 14.67
CA THR A 185 4.48 9.03 15.75
C THR A 185 5.35 10.17 15.21
N ARG A 186 6.16 9.91 14.17
CA ARG A 186 6.98 10.94 13.51
C ARG A 186 6.10 12.02 12.86
N LYS A 187 4.95 11.66 12.30
CA LYS A 187 3.99 12.62 11.72
C LYS A 187 3.30 13.47 12.78
N HIS A 188 2.92 12.89 13.92
CA HIS A 188 2.45 13.69 15.07
C HIS A 188 3.50 14.68 15.54
N ALA A 189 4.75 14.23 15.73
CA ALA A 189 5.84 15.14 16.10
C ALA A 189 5.99 16.29 15.09
N LYS A 190 5.91 15.98 13.77
CA LYS A 190 5.97 16.96 12.68
C LYS A 190 4.84 18.00 12.76
N TYR A 191 3.61 17.60 13.11
CA TYR A 191 2.43 18.46 13.09
C TYR A 191 1.90 18.83 14.48
N SER A 192 2.67 18.61 15.54
CA SER A 192 2.28 18.86 16.93
C SER A 192 1.67 20.24 17.19
N GLU A 193 2.16 21.28 16.54
CA GLU A 193 1.60 22.65 16.66
C GLU A 193 0.19 22.80 16.06
N LEU A 194 -0.18 21.96 15.10
CA LEU A 194 -1.46 21.98 14.41
C LEU A 194 -2.56 21.28 15.21
N GLU A 195 -2.20 20.33 16.08
CA GLU A 195 -3.15 19.53 16.86
C GLU A 195 -4.03 20.34 17.82
N ARG A 196 -3.58 21.56 18.18
CA ARG A 196 -4.40 22.51 18.96
C ARG A 196 -5.65 22.97 18.21
N ARG A 197 -5.59 23.05 16.87
CA ARG A 197 -6.66 23.59 16.01
C ARG A 197 -7.31 22.55 15.13
N TYR A 198 -6.59 21.49 14.81
CA TYR A 198 -7.00 20.45 13.87
C TYR A 198 -7.00 19.08 14.54
N THR A 199 -7.83 18.18 14.04
CA THR A 199 -7.64 16.75 14.30
C THR A 199 -6.62 16.25 13.29
N VAL A 200 -5.41 15.91 13.72
CA VAL A 200 -4.35 15.40 12.84
C VAL A 200 -4.39 13.88 12.88
N VAL A 201 -4.50 13.23 11.71
CA VAL A 201 -4.49 11.77 11.58
C VAL A 201 -3.42 11.34 10.58
N PRO A 202 -2.30 10.78 11.06
CA PRO A 202 -1.38 10.05 10.18
C PRO A 202 -1.98 8.72 9.74
N VAL A 203 -2.03 8.50 8.43
CA VAL A 203 -2.43 7.23 7.82
C VAL A 203 -1.17 6.53 7.32
N ALA A 204 -0.53 5.78 8.22
CA ALA A 204 0.67 5.03 7.92
C ALA A 204 0.32 3.60 7.53
N VAL A 205 0.77 3.19 6.35
CA VAL A 205 0.55 1.86 5.79
C VAL A 205 1.90 1.20 5.54
N GLU A 206 2.04 -0.04 5.96
CA GLU A 206 3.19 -0.86 5.66
C GLU A 206 3.06 -1.50 4.26
N THR A 207 4.16 -1.73 3.57
CA THR A 207 4.15 -2.31 2.22
C THR A 207 3.51 -3.69 2.16
N PHE A 208 3.51 -4.46 3.26
CA PHE A 208 2.82 -5.74 3.30
C PHE A 208 1.36 -5.66 3.76
N GLY A 209 0.87 -4.47 4.07
CA GLY A 209 -0.54 -4.19 4.33
C GLY A 209 -0.94 -3.70 5.73
N PRO A 210 -0.19 -3.94 6.83
CA PRO A 210 -0.57 -3.38 8.14
C PRO A 210 -0.77 -1.87 8.08
N ILE A 211 -1.76 -1.37 8.83
CA ILE A 211 -2.06 0.06 8.96
C ILE A 211 -1.90 0.43 10.43
N ASN A 212 -1.34 1.60 10.74
CA ASN A 212 -1.29 2.09 12.11
C ASN A 212 -2.70 2.18 12.71
N ARG A 213 -2.82 2.01 14.03
CA ARG A 213 -4.09 1.90 14.75
C ARG A 213 -5.02 3.08 14.49
N GLU A 214 -4.49 4.30 14.53
CA GLU A 214 -5.28 5.50 14.30
C GLU A 214 -5.73 5.62 12.85
N GLY A 215 -4.84 5.36 11.88
CA GLY A 215 -5.17 5.33 10.46
C GLY A 215 -6.25 4.30 10.15
N LEU A 216 -6.17 3.11 10.76
CA LEU A 216 -7.19 2.08 10.63
C LEU A 216 -8.55 2.52 11.18
N ALA A 217 -8.57 3.15 12.36
CA ALA A 217 -9.80 3.67 12.95
C ALA A 217 -10.43 4.75 12.06
N PHE A 218 -9.61 5.66 11.53
CA PHE A 218 -10.05 6.71 10.62
C PHE A 218 -10.62 6.16 9.30
N LEU A 219 -9.95 5.19 8.68
CA LEU A 219 -10.43 4.54 7.46
C LEU A 219 -11.72 3.76 7.69
N THR A 220 -11.84 3.09 8.85
CA THR A 220 -13.05 2.37 9.25
C THR A 220 -14.22 3.33 9.42
N GLU A 221 -14.03 4.45 10.11
CA GLU A 221 -15.06 5.49 10.25
C GLU A 221 -15.43 6.06 8.88
N THR A 222 -14.44 6.38 8.04
CA THR A 222 -14.69 6.84 6.66
C THR A 222 -15.53 5.84 5.87
N GLY A 223 -15.21 4.55 5.94
CA GLY A 223 -16.00 3.47 5.36
C GLY A 223 -17.44 3.42 5.90
N SER A 224 -17.61 3.54 7.22
CA SER A 224 -18.93 3.61 7.86
C SER A 224 -19.75 4.82 7.36
N ARG A 225 -19.10 5.98 7.18
CA ARG A 225 -19.74 7.16 6.57
C ARG A 225 -20.14 6.88 5.12
N LEU A 226 -19.29 6.22 4.33
CA LEU A 226 -19.63 5.79 2.97
C LEU A 226 -20.84 4.87 2.93
N CYS A 227 -20.90 3.86 3.80
CA CYS A 227 -22.04 2.95 3.89
C CYS A 227 -23.35 3.72 4.16
N ARG A 228 -23.31 4.71 5.07
CA ARG A 228 -24.48 5.55 5.37
C ARG A 228 -24.90 6.43 4.19
N THR A 229 -23.94 7.04 3.50
CA THR A 229 -24.22 7.97 2.40
C THR A 229 -24.69 7.24 1.13
N THR A 230 -24.15 6.05 0.85
CA THR A 230 -24.47 5.28 -0.37
C THR A 230 -25.60 4.28 -0.17
N GLY A 231 -25.85 3.83 1.06
CA GLY A 231 -26.75 2.73 1.38
C GLY A 231 -26.15 1.32 1.14
N ASP A 232 -24.91 1.21 0.64
CA ASP A 232 -24.26 -0.10 0.43
C ASP A 232 -23.39 -0.46 1.65
N ALA A 233 -23.79 -1.51 2.37
CA ALA A 233 -23.08 -2.01 3.55
C ALA A 233 -21.66 -2.53 3.26
N ARG A 234 -21.29 -2.71 1.99
CA ARG A 234 -19.98 -3.22 1.58
C ARG A 234 -18.93 -2.13 1.40
N GLU A 235 -19.29 -0.84 1.39
CA GLU A 235 -18.34 0.25 1.06
C GLU A 235 -17.08 0.23 1.93
N THR A 236 -17.18 -0.08 3.23
CA THR A 236 -16.00 -0.24 4.09
C THR A 236 -15.06 -1.33 3.57
N SER A 237 -15.60 -2.51 3.23
CA SER A 237 -14.78 -3.60 2.67
C SER A 237 -14.19 -3.23 1.31
N LEU A 238 -14.95 -2.55 0.45
CA LEU A 238 -14.49 -2.11 -0.88
C LEU A 238 -13.38 -1.05 -0.77
N LEU A 239 -13.43 -0.19 0.24
CA LEU A 239 -12.36 0.77 0.55
C LEU A 239 -11.06 0.05 0.89
N PHE A 240 -11.09 -0.89 1.83
CA PHE A 240 -9.89 -1.65 2.20
C PHE A 240 -9.38 -2.54 1.08
N GLN A 241 -10.25 -3.15 0.28
CA GLN A 241 -9.87 -3.86 -0.95
C GLN A 241 -9.13 -2.93 -1.92
N SER A 242 -9.66 -1.72 -2.16
CA SER A 242 -9.05 -0.75 -3.06
C SER A 242 -7.67 -0.31 -2.57
N LEU A 243 -7.51 -0.08 -1.26
CA LEU A 243 -6.23 0.23 -0.63
C LEU A 243 -5.25 -0.95 -0.78
N SER A 244 -5.68 -2.15 -0.43
CA SER A 244 -4.87 -3.37 -0.45
C SER A 244 -4.36 -3.69 -1.87
N VAL A 245 -5.24 -3.64 -2.88
CA VAL A 245 -4.88 -3.79 -4.30
C VAL A 245 -3.88 -2.72 -4.73
N THR A 246 -4.09 -1.47 -4.33
CA THR A 246 -3.20 -0.35 -4.69
C THR A 246 -1.80 -0.55 -4.12
N ILE A 247 -1.70 -0.99 -2.86
CA ILE A 247 -0.42 -1.33 -2.25
C ILE A 247 0.29 -2.43 -3.04
N GLN A 248 -0.40 -3.54 -3.35
CA GLN A 248 0.22 -4.65 -4.09
C GLN A 248 0.64 -4.27 -5.51
N ARG A 249 -0.20 -3.52 -6.23
CA ARG A 249 0.13 -3.02 -7.58
C ARG A 249 1.42 -2.20 -7.56
N PHE A 250 1.51 -1.22 -6.69
CA PHE A 250 2.69 -0.35 -6.68
C PHE A 250 3.91 -0.98 -5.99
N ASN A 251 3.73 -2.05 -5.19
CA ASN A 251 4.85 -2.91 -4.79
C ASN A 251 5.45 -3.63 -6.00
N ALA A 252 4.61 -4.16 -6.90
CA ALA A 252 5.09 -4.80 -8.13
C ALA A 252 5.81 -3.80 -9.05
N VAL A 253 5.27 -2.59 -9.22
CA VAL A 253 5.96 -1.50 -9.95
C VAL A 253 7.31 -1.17 -9.31
N ALA A 254 7.36 -1.08 -7.97
CA ALA A 254 8.59 -0.77 -7.25
C ALA A 254 9.65 -1.88 -7.38
N PHE A 255 9.21 -3.14 -7.35
CA PHE A 255 10.03 -4.31 -7.62
C PHE A 255 10.58 -4.31 -9.05
N GLN A 256 9.73 -4.14 -10.06
CA GLN A 256 10.15 -4.07 -11.47
C GLN A 256 11.13 -2.90 -11.72
N GLY A 257 10.95 -1.80 -10.99
CA GLY A 257 11.84 -0.64 -11.02
C GLY A 257 13.29 -0.95 -10.64
N THR A 258 13.56 -2.02 -9.88
CA THR A 258 14.95 -2.39 -9.55
C THR A 258 15.67 -3.09 -10.69
N MET A 259 14.92 -3.70 -11.62
CA MET A 259 15.46 -4.42 -12.78
C MET A 259 15.74 -3.51 -13.97
N SER A 260 15.16 -2.31 -13.96
CA SER A 260 15.39 -1.31 -14.99
C SER A 260 16.79 -0.74 -14.82
N LYS A 261 17.69 -1.02 -15.78
CA LYS A 261 18.91 -0.23 -15.91
C LYS A 261 18.45 1.18 -16.29
N LEU A 262 18.75 2.19 -15.47
CA LEU A 262 18.67 3.58 -15.92
C LEU A 262 19.59 3.66 -17.14
N SER A 263 19.01 3.63 -18.35
CA SER A 263 19.76 3.92 -19.56
C SER A 263 20.32 5.32 -19.36
N GLY A 264 21.65 5.44 -19.46
CA GLY A 264 22.34 6.71 -19.29
C GLY A 264 21.88 7.73 -20.32
N SER A 265 20.89 8.54 -19.96
CA SER A 265 20.68 9.86 -20.52
C SER A 265 20.62 10.82 -19.35
N ASN A 266 21.82 11.28 -18.99
CA ASN A 266 22.09 12.31 -18.00
C ASN A 266 21.65 13.66 -18.58
N GLU A 267 20.35 13.87 -18.76
CA GLU A 267 19.80 15.22 -18.96
C GLU A 267 19.24 15.70 -17.63
N ARG A 268 19.95 16.66 -17.05
CA ARG A 268 19.55 17.42 -15.88
C ARG A 268 18.15 17.98 -16.13
N ARG A 269 17.11 17.41 -15.51
CA ARG A 269 15.84 18.11 -15.36
C ARG A 269 16.01 19.19 -14.29
N SER A 270 16.32 20.39 -14.76
CA SER A 270 16.15 21.63 -14.01
C SER A 270 14.68 21.77 -13.56
N PRO A 271 14.40 22.25 -12.35
CA PRO A 271 13.02 22.49 -11.92
C PRO A 271 12.51 23.78 -12.55
N SER A 272 11.93 23.70 -13.75
CA SER A 272 11.13 24.80 -14.32
C SER A 272 9.65 24.53 -14.13
N GLN A 273 8.98 25.57 -13.66
CA GLN A 273 7.55 25.72 -13.45
C GLN A 273 6.75 25.27 -14.68
N ASP A 274 5.94 24.22 -14.55
CA ASP A 274 4.79 24.03 -15.42
C ASP A 274 3.55 23.81 -14.57
N ARG A 275 2.72 24.86 -14.53
CA ARG A 275 1.31 24.74 -14.19
C ARG A 275 0.67 23.90 -15.29
N PHE A 276 0.17 22.71 -14.96
CA PHE A 276 -0.80 22.04 -15.82
C PHE A 276 -2.17 22.08 -15.15
N ASN A 277 -3.04 22.82 -15.81
CA ASN A 277 -4.47 22.90 -15.56
C ASN A 277 -5.15 21.68 -16.21
N ASP A 278 -6.19 21.20 -15.53
CA ASP A 278 -7.37 20.47 -16.02
C ASP A 278 -7.26 19.02 -16.55
N ASN A 279 -8.00 18.14 -15.85
CA ASN A 279 -9.05 17.27 -16.38
C ASN A 279 -8.87 16.72 -17.80
N VAL A 280 -8.05 15.68 -17.98
CA VAL A 280 -8.31 14.57 -18.93
C VAL A 280 -7.65 13.31 -18.37
N TYR A 281 -8.42 12.24 -18.16
CA TYR A 281 -7.86 10.89 -18.04
C TYR A 281 -7.32 10.52 -19.44
N ASP A 282 -6.00 10.56 -19.63
CA ASP A 282 -5.35 10.08 -20.85
C ASP A 282 -4.74 8.70 -20.61
N ASP A 283 -5.37 7.68 -21.20
CA ASP A 283 -4.93 6.28 -21.21
C ASP A 283 -3.68 6.03 -22.08
N SER A 284 -3.12 7.06 -22.73
CA SER A 284 -1.99 6.92 -23.66
C SER A 284 -0.67 6.48 -23.00
N TRP A 285 -0.43 6.81 -21.73
CA TRP A 285 0.81 6.44 -21.03
C TRP A 285 0.87 4.94 -20.70
N TYR A 286 -0.28 4.29 -20.56
CA TYR A 286 -0.40 2.85 -20.26
C TYR A 286 -0.12 1.97 -21.49
N ASN A 287 -0.45 2.44 -22.70
CA ASN A 287 -0.32 1.63 -23.92
C ASN A 287 1.09 1.67 -24.55
N ASN A 288 1.81 2.78 -24.43
CA ASN A 288 3.05 2.96 -25.20
C ASN A 288 4.27 2.21 -24.63
N ASN A 289 4.27 1.92 -23.32
CA ASN A 289 5.36 1.15 -22.69
C ASN A 289 5.21 -0.37 -22.83
N ASN A 290 4.00 -0.86 -23.15
CA ASN A 290 3.75 -2.30 -23.30
C ASN A 290 4.21 -2.81 -24.68
N ALA A 291 4.01 -2.04 -25.75
CA ALA A 291 4.29 -2.50 -27.12
C ALA A 291 5.78 -2.73 -27.43
N ASN A 292 6.70 -2.00 -26.78
CA ASN A 292 8.14 -2.13 -27.02
C ASN A 292 8.84 -3.19 -26.15
N PHE A 293 8.14 -3.77 -25.16
CA PHE A 293 8.77 -4.64 -24.15
C PHE A 293 8.58 -6.15 -24.42
N TYR A 294 7.53 -6.55 -25.15
CA TYR A 294 7.21 -7.96 -25.43
C TYR A 294 8.12 -8.65 -26.47
N SER A 295 9.07 -7.95 -27.10
CA SER A 295 9.89 -8.51 -28.18
C SER A 295 11.15 -9.25 -27.73
N ARG A 296 11.38 -9.44 -26.41
CA ARG A 296 12.73 -9.82 -25.93
C ARG A 296 12.86 -10.95 -24.90
N PHE A 297 11.92 -11.88 -24.77
CA PHE A 297 12.18 -13.10 -23.98
C PHE A 297 11.64 -14.40 -24.60
N PRO A 298 12.40 -15.52 -24.55
CA PRO A 298 11.95 -16.82 -25.04
C PRO A 298 10.90 -17.44 -24.10
N SER A 299 9.82 -17.91 -24.68
CA SER A 299 8.74 -18.65 -24.03
C SER A 299 9.17 -20.08 -23.71
N HIS A 300 9.66 -20.40 -22.50
CA HIS A 300 9.62 -21.77 -21.95
C HIS A 300 9.88 -21.79 -20.44
N ILE A 301 8.84 -21.67 -19.62
CA ILE A 301 8.75 -22.33 -18.30
C ILE A 301 7.30 -22.78 -18.11
N HIS A 302 7.04 -24.08 -18.32
CA HIS A 302 5.79 -24.73 -17.96
C HIS A 302 5.79 -24.99 -16.45
N VAL A 303 4.92 -24.31 -15.70
CA VAL A 303 4.57 -24.71 -14.33
C VAL A 303 3.21 -25.39 -14.38
N HIS A 304 3.19 -26.71 -14.19
CA HIS A 304 1.97 -27.49 -13.99
C HIS A 304 1.37 -27.13 -12.62
N ILE A 305 0.25 -26.40 -12.60
CA ILE A 305 -0.60 -26.26 -11.41
C ILE A 305 -1.74 -27.27 -11.55
N CYS A 306 -1.70 -28.28 -10.68
CA CYS A 306 -2.72 -29.31 -10.55
C CYS A 306 -4.05 -28.69 -10.11
N SER A 307 -5.08 -28.84 -10.94
CA SER A 307 -6.44 -28.40 -10.64
C SER A 307 -7.20 -29.50 -9.91
N TYR A 308 -7.52 -29.30 -8.63
CA TYR A 308 -8.61 -30.00 -7.97
C TYR A 308 -9.25 -29.10 -6.91
N CYS A 309 -10.46 -28.59 -7.23
CA CYS A 309 -11.63 -28.54 -6.34
C CYS A 309 -12.72 -27.66 -6.97
N THR A 310 -13.60 -28.29 -7.75
CA THR A 310 -14.97 -27.84 -7.98
C THR A 310 -15.90 -29.03 -7.72
N LYS A 311 -16.52 -29.05 -6.54
CA LYS A 311 -17.86 -29.56 -6.26
C LYS A 311 -18.41 -28.81 -5.05
#